data_AF-A0A8T5B800-F1
#
_entry.id   AF-A0A8T5B800-F1
#
_cell.length_a   1.000
_cell.length_b   1.000
_cell.length_c   1.000
_cell.angle_alpha   90.00
_cell.angle_beta   90.00
_cell.angle_gamma   90.00
#
_symmetry.space_group_name_H-M   'P 1'
#
loop_
_entity.id
_entity.type
_entity.pdbx_description
1 polymer ?
#
loop_
_entity_poly.entity_id
_entity_poly.type
_entity_poly.pdbx_seq_one_letter_code
_entity_poly.pdbx_strand_id
1 'polypeptide(L)'
;MRLVEELEERFFDILLRTLNYAIEFTEDRSYASLRFMDLFSSLLDLQPMILRETCRGEFYEKLREKLKSRQVMEGRESRSRFQREILDMFIGEWRRTLPTGL
;
A
#
# COMPACT_ATOMS: atom_id res chain seq x y z
N MET A 1 -15.43 -15.52 -10.72
CA MET A 1 -15.39 -14.10 -10.31
C MET A 1 -15.24 -13.93 -8.81
N ARG A 2 -16.17 -14.42 -7.97
CA ARG A 2 -16.16 -14.21 -6.50
C ARG A 2 -14.85 -14.52 -5.75
N LEU A 3 -14.10 -15.56 -6.12
CA LEU A 3 -12.84 -15.92 -5.46
C LEU A 3 -11.71 -14.90 -5.72
N VAL A 4 -11.65 -14.35 -6.94
CA VAL A 4 -10.63 -13.37 -7.31
C VAL A 4 -10.90 -12.04 -6.60
N GLU A 5 -12.17 -11.63 -6.54
CA GLU A 5 -12.60 -10.46 -5.78
C GLU A 5 -12.28 -10.62 -4.28
N GLU A 6 -12.59 -11.76 -3.68
CA GLU A 6 -12.27 -12.03 -2.26
C GLU A 6 -10.75 -12.03 -2.01
N LEU A 7 -9.98 -12.62 -2.93
CA LEU A 7 -8.52 -12.61 -2.83
C LEU A 7 -7.95 -11.20 -2.97
N GLU A 8 -8.53 -10.39 -3.86
CA GLU A 8 -8.17 -9.00 -4.06
C GLU A 8 -8.47 -8.15 -2.82
N GLU A 9 -9.65 -8.31 -2.19
CA GLU A 9 -9.99 -7.63 -0.92
C GLU A 9 -8.99 -8.00 0.19
N ARG A 10 -8.68 -9.29 0.34
CA ARG A 10 -7.72 -9.75 1.33
C ARG A 10 -6.33 -9.21 1.07
N PHE A 11 -5.91 -9.18 -0.20
CA PHE A 11 -4.61 -8.64 -0.58
C PHE A 11 -4.52 -7.13 -0.30
N PHE A 12 -5.57 -6.38 -0.62
CA PHE A 12 -5.68 -4.96 -0.31
C PHE A 12 -5.56 -4.69 1.21
N ASP A 13 -6.28 -5.45 2.03
CA ASP A 13 -6.22 -5.36 3.49
C ASP A 13 -4.83 -5.71 4.05
N ILE A 14 -4.17 -6.75 3.53
CA ILE A 14 -2.82 -7.14 3.95
C ILE A 14 -1.80 -6.03 3.65
N LEU A 15 -1.86 -5.43 2.46
CA LEU A 15 -1.00 -4.30 2.11
C LEU A 15 -1.24 -3.11 3.06
N LEU A 16 -2.50 -2.76 3.30
CA LEU A 16 -2.87 -1.65 4.19
C LEU A 16 -2.36 -1.88 5.62
N ARG A 17 -2.52 -3.10 6.17
CA ARG A 17 -2.00 -3.45 7.50
C ARG A 17 -0.48 -3.34 7.56
N THR A 18 0.20 -3.82 6.52
CA THR A 18 1.67 -3.73 6.44
C THR A 18 2.13 -2.27 6.43
N LEU A 19 1.44 -1.40 5.70
CA LEU A 19 1.68 0.04 5.71
C LEU A 19 1.41 0.68 7.09
N ASN A 20 0.32 0.30 7.75
CA ASN A 20 -0.02 0.82 9.08
C ASN A 20 1.07 0.50 10.10
N TYR A 21 1.63 -0.71 10.08
CA TYR A 21 2.80 -1.04 10.90
C TYR A 21 4.02 -0.19 10.52
N ALA A 22 4.28 0.02 9.23
CA ALA A 22 5.36 0.91 8.82
C ALA A 22 5.21 2.32 9.42
N ILE A 23 3.99 2.85 9.42
CA ILE A 23 3.64 4.17 9.97
C ILE A 23 3.84 4.19 11.49
N GLU A 24 3.31 3.19 12.21
CA GLU A 24 3.43 3.07 13.67
C GLU A 24 4.90 3.12 14.12
N PHE A 25 5.79 2.45 13.39
CA PHE A 25 7.22 2.40 13.71
C PHE A 25 8.04 3.55 13.10
N THR A 26 7.43 4.54 12.46
CA THR A 26 8.19 5.60 11.76
C THR A 26 8.97 6.51 12.70
N GLU A 27 8.42 6.76 13.89
CA GLU A 27 9.05 7.58 14.93
C GLU A 27 10.05 6.78 15.78
N ASP A 28 9.98 5.44 15.70
CA ASP A 28 10.93 4.56 16.37
C ASP A 28 12.36 4.80 15.84
N ARG A 29 13.35 4.70 16.74
CA ARG A 29 14.77 4.72 16.36
C ARG A 29 15.19 3.41 15.70
N SER A 30 14.36 2.36 15.80
CA SER A 30 14.59 1.08 15.14
C SER A 30 14.41 1.16 13.61
N TYR A 31 14.88 0.13 12.91
CA TYR A 31 14.69 -0.03 11.47
C TYR A 31 13.33 -0.66 11.10
N ALA A 32 12.42 -0.82 12.07
CA ALA A 32 11.18 -1.56 11.86
C ALA A 32 10.31 -0.97 10.73
N SER A 33 10.14 0.36 10.72
CA SER A 33 9.40 1.04 9.64
C SER A 33 9.94 0.74 8.25
N LEU A 34 11.27 0.70 8.08
CA LEU A 34 11.89 0.35 6.80
C LEU A 34 11.61 -1.09 6.41
N ARG A 35 11.74 -2.03 7.35
CA ARG A 35 11.46 -3.46 7.10
C ARG A 35 10.01 -3.70 6.70
N PHE A 36 9.05 -2.99 7.31
CA PHE A 36 7.65 -3.08 6.90
C PHE A 36 7.43 -2.48 5.50
N MET A 37 8.11 -1.40 5.14
CA MET A 37 8.06 -0.89 3.77
C MET A 37 8.70 -1.82 2.73
N ASP A 38 9.75 -2.55 3.11
CA ASP A 38 10.38 -3.54 2.24
C ASP A 38 9.45 -4.76 2.03
N LEU A 39 8.78 -5.20 3.11
CA LEU A 39 7.72 -6.21 3.04
C LEU A 39 6.55 -5.73 2.18
N PHE A 40 6.09 -4.49 2.37
CA PHE A 40 5.03 -3.88 1.58
C PHE A 40 5.36 -3.89 0.08
N SER A 41 6.59 -3.48 -0.27
CA SER A 41 7.06 -3.49 -1.66
C SER A 41 7.09 -4.91 -2.23
N SER A 42 7.62 -5.86 -1.45
CA SER A 42 7.69 -7.27 -1.85
C SER A 42 6.31 -7.88 -2.10
N LEU A 43 5.33 -7.57 -1.24
CA LEU A 43 3.95 -8.01 -1.41
C LEU A 43 3.33 -7.41 -2.68
N LEU A 44 3.53 -6.11 -2.90
CA LEU A 44 2.99 -5.42 -4.08
C LEU A 44 3.59 -5.96 -5.39
N ASP A 45 4.85 -6.35 -5.40
CA ASP A 45 5.51 -6.95 -6.57
C ASP A 45 4.96 -8.35 -6.89
N LEU A 46 4.38 -9.05 -5.91
CA LEU A 46 3.68 -10.32 -6.12
C LEU A 46 2.26 -10.13 -6.68
N GLN A 47 1.68 -8.92 -6.58
CA GLN A 47 0.32 -8.65 -7.03
C GLN A 47 0.05 -9.12 -8.48
N PRO A 48 0.89 -8.84 -9.49
CA PRO A 48 0.62 -9.28 -10.87
C PRO A 48 0.67 -10.80 -11.05
N MET A 49 1.34 -11.53 -10.16
CA MET A 49 1.41 -13.00 -10.23
C MET A 49 0.13 -13.66 -9.70
N ILE A 50 -0.55 -12.98 -8.76
CA ILE A 50 -1.69 -13.52 -8.01
C ILE A 50 -3.01 -12.92 -8.51
N LEU A 51 -2.98 -11.71 -9.08
CA LEU A 51 -4.13 -10.83 -9.31
C LEU A 51 -4.05 -10.09 -10.68
N ARG A 52 -3.67 -10.82 -11.73
CA ARG A 52 -3.31 -10.32 -13.08
C ARG A 52 -4.37 -9.45 -13.77
N GLU A 53 -5.66 -9.67 -13.46
CA GLU A 53 -6.81 -8.91 -13.96
C GLU A 53 -7.76 -8.63 -12.79
N THR A 54 -7.63 -7.45 -12.19
CA THR A 54 -8.35 -7.07 -10.96
C THR A 54 -9.05 -5.73 -11.07
N CYS A 55 -10.07 -5.53 -10.24
CA CYS A 55 -10.85 -4.29 -10.22
C CYS A 55 -9.99 -3.08 -9.84
N ARG A 56 -8.95 -3.27 -9.03
CA ARG A 56 -8.01 -2.23 -8.58
C ARG A 56 -6.69 -2.23 -9.36
N GLY A 57 -6.67 -2.75 -10.59
CA GLY A 57 -5.44 -2.79 -11.41
C GLY A 57 -4.75 -1.42 -11.56
N GLU A 58 -5.52 -0.37 -11.84
CA GLU A 58 -5.01 1.01 -11.96
C GLU A 58 -4.41 1.53 -10.64
N PHE A 59 -5.04 1.20 -9.50
CA PHE A 59 -4.54 1.56 -8.18
C PHE A 59 -3.17 0.92 -7.91
N TYR A 60 -3.02 -0.38 -8.18
CA TYR A 60 -1.76 -1.08 -7.95
C TYR A 60 -0.63 -0.57 -8.84
N GLU A 61 -0.92 -0.18 -10.08
CA GLU A 61 0.08 0.47 -10.95
C GLU A 61 0.53 1.81 -10.40
N LYS A 62 -0.42 2.70 -10.05
CA LYS A 62 -0.10 4.00 -9.45
C LYS A 62 0.70 3.86 -8.15
N LEU A 63 0.38 2.86 -7.34
CA LEU A 63 1.09 2.57 -6.11
C LEU A 63 2.54 2.12 -6.38
N ARG A 64 2.77 1.27 -7.38
CA ARG A 64 4.12 0.88 -7.82
C ARG A 64 4.92 2.07 -8.33
N GLU A 65 4.32 2.93 -9.14
CA GLU A 65 4.96 4.17 -9.61
C GLU A 65 5.36 5.08 -8.45
N LYS A 66 4.46 5.26 -7.48
CA LYS A 66 4.74 6.02 -6.26
C LYS A 66 5.92 5.45 -5.48
N LEU A 67 6.01 4.12 -5.34
CA LEU A 67 7.14 3.47 -4.67
C LEU A 67 8.46 3.61 -5.42
N LYS A 68 8.45 3.63 -6.76
CA LYS A 68 9.68 3.89 -7.55
C LYS A 68 10.24 5.29 -7.28
N SER A 69 9.37 6.27 -7.00
CA SER A 69 9.80 7.64 -6.63
C SER A 69 10.49 7.73 -5.25
N ARG A 70 10.45 6.65 -4.44
CA ARG A 70 11.02 6.57 -3.08
C ARG A 70 12.54 6.64 -3.03
N GLN A 71 13.25 6.44 -4.15
CA GLN A 71 14.72 6.26 -4.18
C GLN A 71 15.56 7.44 -3.62
N VAL A 72 14.95 8.57 -3.24
CA VAL A 72 15.67 9.79 -2.84
C VAL A 72 15.39 10.22 -1.38
N MET A 73 14.67 9.42 -0.58
CA MET A 73 14.20 9.89 0.74
C MET A 73 15.18 9.60 1.88
N GLU A 74 16.05 10.56 2.18
CA GLU A 74 16.84 10.56 3.41
C GLU A 74 16.06 11.28 4.53
N GLY A 75 15.86 10.64 5.68
CA GLY A 75 15.28 11.27 6.88
C GLY A 75 14.01 10.62 7.44
N ARG A 76 13.65 10.96 8.69
CA ARG A 76 12.43 10.48 9.37
C ARG A 76 11.18 11.19 8.88
N GLU A 77 11.22 12.51 8.81
CA GLU A 77 10.08 13.33 8.39
C GLU A 77 9.66 13.04 6.95
N SER A 78 10.65 12.85 6.07
CA SER A 78 10.43 12.48 4.67
C SER A 78 9.74 11.11 4.56
N ARG A 79 10.20 10.10 5.32
CA ARG A 79 9.55 8.79 5.41
C ARG A 79 8.12 8.85 5.95
N SER A 80 7.88 9.61 7.03
CA SER A 80 6.55 9.77 7.63
C SER A 80 5.57 10.39 6.65
N ARG A 81 5.98 11.44 5.95
CA ARG A 81 5.17 12.09 4.91
C ARG A 81 4.83 11.12 3.78
N PHE A 82 5.83 10.39 3.29
CA PHE A 82 5.65 9.44 2.20
C PHE A 82 4.67 8.32 2.55
N GLN A 83 4.79 7.74 3.75
CA GLN A 83 3.89 6.68 4.17
C GLN A 83 2.46 7.18 4.38
N ARG A 84 2.29 8.42 4.85
CA ARG A 84 0.96 9.08 4.89
C ARG A 84 0.39 9.29 3.50
N GLU A 85 1.19 9.73 2.53
CA GLU A 85 0.74 9.87 1.14
C GLU A 85 0.29 8.53 0.55
N ILE A 86 1.00 7.43 0.85
CA ILE A 86 0.54 6.09 0.47
C ILE A 86 -0.79 5.76 1.16
N LEU A 87 -0.92 6.04 2.45
CA LEU A 87 -2.16 5.79 3.20
C LEU A 87 -3.35 6.55 2.58
N ASP A 88 -3.13 7.80 2.16
CA ASP A 88 -4.14 8.60 1.46
C ASP A 88 -4.58 7.96 0.14
N MET A 89 -3.68 7.30 -0.59
CA MET A 89 -4.03 6.51 -1.78
C MET A 89 -4.96 5.35 -1.43
N PHE A 90 -4.69 4.60 -0.35
CA PHE A 90 -5.56 3.52 0.11
C PHE A 90 -6.94 4.03 0.54
N ILE A 91 -6.99 5.14 1.28
CA ILE A 91 -8.26 5.77 1.70
C ILE A 91 -9.05 6.22 0.47
N GLY A 92 -8.38 6.84 -0.50
CA GLY A 92 -9.00 7.27 -1.75
C GLY A 92 -9.60 6.10 -2.53
N GLU A 93 -8.87 4.99 -2.63
CA GLU A 93 -9.33 3.79 -3.31
C GLU A 93 -10.50 3.12 -2.55
N TRP A 94 -10.41 3.02 -1.22
CA TRP A 94 -11.52 2.49 -0.41
C TRP A 94 -12.80 3.34 -0.57
N ARG A 95 -12.68 4.67 -0.62
CA ARG A 95 -13.86 5.54 -0.84
C ARG A 95 -14.54 5.30 -2.18
N ARG A 96 -13.80 4.86 -3.21
CA ARG A 96 -14.37 4.53 -4.53
C ARG A 96 -15.15 3.21 -4.53
N THR A 97 -14.86 2.31 -3.60
CA THR A 97 -15.56 1.03 -3.47
C THR A 97 -16.80 1.11 -2.57
N LEU A 98 -16.96 2.19 -1.81
CA LEU A 98 -18.19 2.45 -1.07
C LEU A 98 -19.33 2.83 -2.05
N PRO A 99 -20.55 2.33 -1.84
CA PRO A 99 -21.71 2.80 -2.59
C PRO A 99 -21.87 4.32 -2.41
N THR A 100 -21.97 5.05 -3.51
CA THR A 100 -22.23 6.50 -3.50
C THR A 100 -23.65 6.74 -3.00
N GLY A 101 -23.85 6.89 -1.68
CA GLY A 101 -25.16 7.17 -1.11
C GLY A 101 -25.38 6.75 0.36
N LEU A 102 -24.47 7.12 1.26
CA LEU A 102 -24.76 7.22 2.69
C LEU A 102 -24.54 8.66 3.16
#